data_AF-A0A935PMN1-F1
#
_entry.id   AF-A0A935PMN1-F1
#
_cell.length_a   1.000
_cell.length_b   1.000
_cell.length_c   1.000
_cell.angle_alpha   90.00
_cell.angle_beta   90.00
_cell.angle_gamma   90.00
#
_symmetry.space_group_name_H-M   'P 1'
#
loop_
_entity.id
_entity.type
_entity.pdbx_description
1 polymer ?
#
loop_
_entity_poly.entity_id
_entity_poly.type
_entity_poly.pdbx_seq_one_letter_code
_entity_poly.pdbx_strand_id
1 'polypeptide(L)' 'MTTEMWPGVPVIPTMSTGATDGLYLRNAGIPVYGVTGFFYTDTFAHGMNERIPQKAFFEGIEFTYRLVKRVTTPSAVQ' A
#
# COMPACT_ATOMS: atom_id res chain seq x y z
N MET A 1 -1.13 -10.81 -8.06
CA MET A 1 -1.26 -9.34 -8.17
C MET A 1 0.09 -8.61 -8.17
N THR A 2 0.87 -8.59 -7.08
CA THR A 2 2.16 -7.84 -7.07
C THR A 2 3.15 -8.37 -8.10
N THR A 3 3.30 -9.70 -8.25
CA THR A 3 4.12 -10.32 -9.30
C THR A 3 3.62 -10.03 -10.73
N GLU A 4 2.33 -9.75 -10.90
CA GLU A 4 1.76 -9.41 -12.21
C GLU A 4 2.03 -7.95 -12.58
N MET A 5 2.00 -7.04 -11.60
CA MET A 5 2.24 -5.60 -11.81
C MET A 5 3.74 -5.28 -11.83
N TRP A 6 4.51 -5.90 -10.93
CA TRP A 6 5.93 -5.66 -10.74
C TRP A 6 6.69 -7.00 -10.61
N PRO A 7 6.97 -7.68 -11.73
CA PRO A 7 7.68 -8.95 -11.73
C PRO A 7 9.06 -8.85 -11.06
N GLY A 8 9.36 -9.78 -10.15
CA GLY A 8 10.64 -9.84 -9.46
C GLY A 8 10.80 -8.89 -8.26
N VAL A 9 9.82 -8.03 -7.97
CA VAL A 9 9.88 -7.14 -6.79
C VAL A 9 9.35 -7.87 -5.55
N PRO A 10 10.15 -8.02 -4.48
CA PRO A 10 9.70 -8.68 -3.25
C PRO A 10 8.76 -7.79 -2.42
N VAL A 11 7.85 -8.42 -1.68
CA VAL A 11 7.04 -7.75 -0.66
C VAL A 11 7.76 -7.88 0.68
N ILE A 12 8.18 -6.76 1.25
CA ILE A 12 8.94 -6.72 2.51
C ILE A 12 8.12 -5.97 3.57
N PRO A 13 7.70 -6.62 4.66
CA PRO A 13 7.07 -5.93 5.79
C PRO A 13 8.07 -5.00 6.48
N THR A 14 7.66 -3.77 6.74
CA THR A 14 8.47 -2.79 7.47
C THR A 14 7.64 -2.08 8.53
N MET A 15 8.31 -1.54 9.55
CA MET A 15 7.68 -0.67 10.54
C MET A 15 7.95 0.78 10.13
N SER A 16 6.89 1.52 9.79
CA SER A 16 7.00 2.96 9.55
C SER A 16 7.31 3.71 10.85
N THR A 17 8.13 4.76 10.78
CA THR A 17 8.40 5.67 11.89
C THR A 17 7.32 6.73 12.07
N GLY A 18 6.39 6.86 11.11
CA GLY A 18 5.29 7.81 11.15
C GLY A 18 4.03 7.28 11.86
N ALA A 19 3.13 8.19 12.21
CA ALA A 19 1.82 7.84 12.75
C ALA A 19 0.83 7.47 11.63
N THR A 20 -0.07 6.52 11.92
CA THR A 20 -1.21 6.17 11.05
C THR A 20 -2.44 5.88 11.92
N ASP A 21 -3.63 5.91 11.31
CA ASP A 21 -4.87 5.49 11.97
C ASP A 21 -4.86 4.01 12.40
N GLY A 22 -3.87 3.23 11.93
CA GLY A 22 -3.64 1.86 12.37
C GLY A 22 -3.35 1.74 13.87
N LEU A 23 -2.98 2.81 14.57
CA LEU A 23 -2.95 2.84 16.04
C LEU A 23 -4.31 2.46 16.64
N TYR A 24 -5.38 3.11 16.19
CA TYR A 24 -6.71 2.93 16.75
C TYR A 24 -7.28 1.54 16.43
N LEU A 25 -7.05 1.06 15.22
CA LEU A 25 -7.51 -0.27 14.79
C LEU A 25 -6.82 -1.40 15.57
N ARG A 26 -5.50 -1.33 15.77
CA ARG A 26 -4.78 -2.33 16.57
C ARG A 26 -5.21 -2.29 18.04
N ASN A 27 -5.45 -1.11 18.61
CA ASN A 27 -5.96 -0.98 19.98
C ASN A 27 -7.36 -1.60 20.16
N ALA A 28 -8.16 -1.62 19.09
CA ALA A 28 -9.45 -2.30 19.05
C ALA A 28 -9.36 -3.82 18.74
N GLY A 29 -8.14 -4.38 18.64
CA GLY A 29 -7.93 -5.79 18.33
C GLY A 29 -8.09 -6.15 16.85
N ILE A 30 -8.17 -5.17 15.94
CA ILE A 30 -8.30 -5.40 14.50
C ILE A 30 -6.91 -5.46 13.87
N PRO A 31 -6.50 -6.59 13.26
CA PRO A 31 -5.26 -6.66 12.51
C PRO A 31 -5.29 -5.71 11.31
N VAL A 32 -4.26 -4.88 11.17
CA VAL A 32 -4.17 -3.88 10.09
C VAL A 32 -2.73 -3.74 9.61
N TYR A 33 -2.57 -3.54 8.31
CA TYR A 33 -1.32 -3.19 7.66
C TYR A 33 -1.50 -1.94 6.82
N GLY A 34 -0.52 -1.03 6.88
CA GLY A 34 -0.41 0.06 5.91
C GLY A 34 0.18 -0.48 4.61
N VAL A 35 -0.43 -0.12 3.48
CA VAL A 35 -0.02 -0.58 2.15
C VAL A 35 -0.06 0.59 1.17
N THR A 36 0.88 0.63 0.23
CA THR A 36 0.87 1.58 -0.88
C THR A 36 1.45 0.93 -2.13
N GLY A 37 0.95 1.32 -3.30
CA GLY A 37 1.51 0.95 -4.60
C GLY A 37 2.40 2.03 -5.20
N PHE A 38 2.77 3.08 -4.44
CA PHE A 38 3.59 4.18 -4.93
C PHE A 38 5.08 3.88 -4.77
N PHE A 39 5.81 3.95 -5.89
CA PHE A 39 7.25 3.76 -5.95
C PHE A 39 7.91 5.13 -6.14
N TYR A 40 8.78 5.51 -5.21
CA TYR A 40 9.52 6.76 -5.23
C TYR A 40 10.88 6.55 -4.54
N THR A 41 11.88 7.35 -4.92
CA THR A 41 13.21 7.31 -4.28
C THR A 41 13.18 7.99 -2.91
N ASP A 42 12.53 9.14 -2.82
CA ASP A 42 12.40 9.96 -1.62
C ASP A 42 10.93 10.35 -1.41
N THR A 43 10.44 10.34 -0.17
CA THR A 43 9.04 10.63 0.13
C THR A 43 8.73 12.12 0.00
N PHE A 44 9.63 12.98 0.50
CA PHE A 44 9.35 14.38 0.81
C PHE A 44 8.06 14.60 1.62
N ALA A 45 7.59 13.59 2.35
CA ALA A 45 6.36 13.67 3.14
C ALA A 45 6.48 14.80 4.16
N HIS A 46 5.55 15.76 4.13
CA HIS A 46 5.59 17.00 4.94
C HIS A 46 6.77 17.95 4.63
N GLY A 47 7.47 17.74 3.52
CA GLY A 47 8.62 18.53 3.07
C GLY A 47 8.29 19.44 1.87
N MET A 48 9.29 20.22 1.46
CA MET A 48 9.16 21.04 0.25
C MET A 48 9.13 20.16 -1.00
N ASN A 49 8.20 20.47 -1.92
CA ASN A 49 8.02 19.75 -3.19
C ASN A 49 7.74 18.25 -3.03
N GLU A 50 6.88 17.89 -2.07
CA GLU A 50 6.29 16.55 -1.95
C GLU A 50 5.70 16.10 -3.29
N ARG A 51 6.17 14.97 -3.83
CA ARG A 51 5.82 14.52 -5.18
C ARG A 51 6.13 13.04 -5.37
N ILE A 52 5.51 12.47 -6.40
CA ILE A 52 5.80 11.13 -6.90
C ILE A 52 5.92 11.14 -8.42
N PRO A 53 6.60 10.16 -9.04
CA PRO A 53 6.60 10.01 -10.49
C PRO A 53 5.18 9.78 -11.04
N GLN A 54 4.88 10.36 -12.20
CA GLN A 54 3.58 10.19 -12.87
C GLN A 54 3.23 8.71 -13.09
N LYS A 55 4.21 7.89 -13.48
CA LYS A 55 4.04 6.43 -13.63
C LYS A 55 3.60 5.77 -12.32
N ALA A 56 4.26 6.11 -11.21
CA ALA A 56 3.93 5.55 -9.90
C ALA A 56 2.53 5.93 -9.44
N PHE A 57 2.05 7.13 -9.76
CA PHE A 57 0.68 7.55 -9.48
C PHE A 57 -0.34 6.62 -10.15
N PHE A 58 -0.22 6.40 -11.47
CA PHE A 58 -1.15 5.54 -12.20
C PHE A 58 -1.07 4.07 -11.78
N GLU A 59 0.14 3.54 -11.57
CA GLU A 59 0.32 2.17 -11.08
C GLU A 59 -0.23 1.98 -9.66
N GLY A 60 -0.07 2.97 -8.78
CA GLY A 60 -0.60 2.90 -7.42
C GLY A 60 -2.13 2.91 -7.36
N ILE A 61 -2.79 3.62 -8.28
CA ILE A 61 -4.25 3.57 -8.43
C ILE A 61 -4.70 2.16 -8.84
N GLU A 62 -4.07 1.58 -9.87
CA GLU A 62 -4.38 0.24 -10.35
C GLU A 62 -4.14 -0.81 -9.24
N PHE A 63 -3.03 -0.68 -8.51
CA PHE A 63 -2.71 -1.55 -7.38
C PHE A 63 -3.80 -1.48 -6.30
N THR A 64 -4.20 -0.26 -5.93
CA THR A 64 -5.22 -0.04 -4.90
C THR A 64 -6.56 -0.65 -5.33
N TYR A 65 -6.96 -0.44 -6.58
CA TYR A 65 -8.18 -1.03 -7.13
C TYR A 65 -8.15 -2.56 -7.07
N ARG A 66 -7.08 -3.18 -7.59
CA ARG A 66 -6.95 -4.64 -7.58
C ARG A 66 -6.89 -5.22 -6.17
N LEU A 67 -6.21 -4.55 -5.25
CA LEU A 67 -6.12 -4.98 -3.85
C LEU A 67 -7.49 -4.99 -3.20
N VAL A 68 -8.23 -3.87 -3.29
CA VAL A 68 -9.58 -3.75 -2.74
C VAL A 68 -10.51 -4.79 -3.36
N LYS A 69 -10.49 -4.95 -4.68
CA LYS A 69 -11.24 -6.00 -5.36
C LYS A 69 -10.88 -7.39 -4.83
N ARG A 70 -9.59 -7.69 -4.64
CA ARG A 70 -9.14 -9.01 -4.18
C ARG A 70 -9.58 -9.31 -2.75
N VAL A 71 -9.53 -8.35 -1.83
CA VAL A 71 -9.91 -8.56 -0.42
C VAL A 71 -11.41 -8.50 -0.16
N THR A 72 -12.17 -7.88 -1.06
CA THR A 72 -13.65 -7.78 -0.96
C THR A 72 -14.39 -8.81 -1.80
N THR A 73 -13.73 -9.45 -2.77
CA THR A 73 -14.33 -10.55 -3.52
C THR A 73 -14.52 -11.71 -2.54
N PRO A 74 -15.76 -12.22 -2.37
CA PRO A 74 -15.98 -13.41 -1.56
C PRO A 74 -15.08 -14.52 -2.09
N SER A 75 -14.22 -15.06 -1.23
CA SER A 75 -13.59 -16.33 -1.57
C SER A 75 -14.73 -17.33 -1.71
N ALA A 76 -14.77 -18.07 -2.81
CA ALA A 76 -15.56 -19.29 -2.84
C ALA A 76 -15.10 -20.10 -1.64
N VAL A 77 -16.00 -20.27 -0.69
CA VAL A 77 -15.82 -20.97 0.59
C VAL A 77 -14.93 -22.20 0.36
N GLN A 78 -13.80 -22.27 1.06
CA GLN A 78 -13.22 -23.57 1.44
C GLN A 78 -13.91 -24.01 2.72
#